data_AF-A0A0D0BX02-F1
#
_entry.id   AF-A0A0D0BX02-F1
#
_cell.length_a   1.000
_cell.length_b   1.000
_cell.length_c   1.000
_cell.angle_alpha   90.00
_cell.angle_beta   90.00
_cell.angle_gamma   90.00
#
_symmetry.space_group_name_H-M   'P 1'
#
loop_
_entity.id
_entity.type
_entity.pdbx_description
1 polymer ?
#
loop_
_entity_poly.entity_id
_entity_poly.type
_entity_poly.pdbx_seq_one_letter_code
_entity_poly.pdbx_strand_id
1 'polypeptide(L)'
;ESALRSLSEHNQALRSPSGVNSGFRVPPVRNIISPAKSETVRLLFHGWLRVRDVILTQLNGSSLSLTSKQWRCLLEVCGWKYNDVDPSTATGKRQMEMRVLLDRFCNTSHSNSEDFSVRPVFWGGSSLSAATDFPTDIGREIIWELQELGFRNDLIALDKHVDESKMRPAERRALLNGCWEGTA
;
A
#
# COMPACT_ATOMS: atom_id res chain seq x y z
N GLU A 1 2.72 -29.18 -13.62
CA GLU A 1 1.93 -28.07 -14.21
C GLU A 1 0.51 -27.95 -13.68
N SER A 2 -0.28 -29.02 -13.53
CA SER A 2 -1.68 -28.95 -13.04
C SER A 2 -1.85 -28.32 -11.65
N ALA A 3 -0.98 -28.65 -10.69
CA ALA A 3 -1.07 -28.14 -9.31
C ALA A 3 -0.84 -26.61 -9.20
N LEU A 4 0.09 -26.06 -9.98
CA LEU A 4 0.36 -24.61 -10.01
C LEU A 4 -0.79 -23.84 -10.67
N ARG A 5 -1.44 -24.43 -11.67
CA ARG A 5 -2.64 -23.87 -12.29
C ARG A 5 -3.82 -23.84 -11.31
N SER A 6 -4.04 -24.94 -10.57
CA SER A 6 -5.06 -25.01 -9.52
C SER A 6 -4.82 -24.03 -8.36
N LEU A 7 -3.56 -23.74 -8.01
CA LEU A 7 -3.21 -22.74 -7.00
C LEU A 7 -3.39 -21.30 -7.51
N SER A 8 -3.15 -21.05 -8.81
CA SER A 8 -3.34 -19.73 -9.42
C SER A 8 -4.82 -19.30 -9.44
N GLU A 9 -5.74 -20.24 -9.60
CA GLU A 9 -7.20 -19.99 -9.52
C GLU A 9 -7.72 -19.91 -8.07
N HIS A 10 -7.03 -20.52 -7.11
CA HIS A 10 -7.42 -20.48 -5.69
C HIS A 10 -7.31 -19.08 -5.06
N ASN A 11 -6.44 -18.22 -5.59
CA ASN A 11 -6.19 -16.89 -5.05
C ASN A 11 -7.18 -15.81 -5.51
N GLN A 12 -8.20 -16.13 -6.31
CA GLN A 12 -9.11 -15.10 -6.86
C GLN A 12 -10.61 -15.28 -6.58
N ALA A 13 -11.09 -16.33 -5.90
CA ALA A 13 -12.53 -16.57 -5.84
C ALA A 13 -13.13 -17.07 -4.52
N LEU A 14 -12.36 -17.24 -3.45
CA LEU A 14 -12.97 -17.57 -2.16
C LEU A 14 -13.40 -16.28 -1.47
N ARG A 15 -14.73 -16.10 -1.31
CA ARG A 15 -15.26 -15.09 -0.39
C ARG A 15 -14.54 -15.28 0.94
N SER A 16 -13.92 -14.23 1.44
CA SER A 16 -13.23 -14.29 2.72
C SER A 16 -14.20 -14.80 3.78
N PRO A 17 -13.77 -15.73 4.66
CA PRO A 17 -14.64 -16.25 5.71
C PRO A 17 -15.24 -15.11 6.53
N SER A 18 -16.45 -15.33 7.06
CA SER A 18 -17.09 -14.37 7.97
C SER A 18 -16.11 -13.95 9.08
N GLY A 19 -15.88 -12.65 9.23
CA GLY A 19 -14.94 -12.10 10.23
C GLY A 19 -13.49 -11.96 9.78
N VAL A 20 -13.12 -12.41 8.56
CA VAL A 20 -11.77 -12.24 8.01
C VAL A 20 -11.67 -10.92 7.25
N ASN A 21 -10.78 -10.03 7.69
CA ASN A 21 -10.47 -8.80 6.98
C ASN A 21 -9.66 -9.12 5.72
N SER A 22 -10.28 -8.95 4.55
CA SER A 22 -9.69 -9.24 3.24
C SER A 22 -8.96 -8.05 2.61
N GLY A 23 -8.81 -6.96 3.36
CA GLY A 23 -8.04 -5.82 2.94
C GLY A 23 -6.55 -6.09 2.98
N PHE A 24 -5.82 -5.29 2.23
CA PHE A 24 -4.38 -5.33 2.12
C PHE A 24 -3.78 -4.24 2.99
N ARG A 25 -2.61 -4.51 3.60
CA ARG A 25 -1.86 -3.51 4.38
C ARG A 25 -1.00 -2.57 3.53
N VAL A 26 -0.68 -2.99 2.32
CA VAL A 26 0.02 -2.23 1.28
C VAL A 26 -0.73 -2.40 -0.05
N PRO A 27 -0.58 -1.48 -1.02
CA PRO A 27 -1.29 -1.60 -2.27
C PRO A 27 -0.83 -2.86 -3.03
N PRO A 28 -1.76 -3.72 -3.50
CA PRO A 28 -1.41 -4.79 -4.41
C PRO A 28 -0.73 -4.22 -5.67
N VAL A 29 0.38 -4.82 -6.12
CA VAL A 29 1.15 -4.30 -7.28
C VAL A 29 0.30 -4.13 -8.54
N ARG A 30 -0.69 -5.01 -8.76
CA ARG A 30 -1.66 -4.88 -9.87
C ARG A 30 -2.39 -3.53 -9.87
N ASN A 31 -2.58 -2.88 -8.73
CA ASN A 31 -3.20 -1.56 -8.67
C ASN A 31 -2.35 -0.48 -9.34
N ILE A 32 -1.04 -0.70 -9.46
CA ILE A 32 -0.08 0.26 -10.05
C ILE A 32 0.18 -0.09 -11.51
N ILE A 33 0.42 -1.37 -11.83
CA ILE A 33 0.92 -1.78 -13.16
C ILE A 33 -0.16 -2.22 -14.16
N SER A 34 -1.40 -2.44 -13.72
CA SER A 34 -2.48 -2.88 -14.62
C SER A 34 -3.00 -1.83 -15.61
N PRO A 35 -2.90 -0.50 -15.37
CA PRO A 35 -3.33 0.48 -16.37
C PRO A 35 -2.54 0.37 -17.67
N ALA A 36 -3.25 0.44 -18.81
CA ALA A 36 -2.62 0.38 -20.13
C ALA A 36 -1.79 1.63 -20.48
N LYS A 37 -2.11 2.79 -19.88
CA LYS A 37 -1.42 4.06 -20.13
C LYS A 37 -0.22 4.18 -19.19
N SER A 38 0.99 4.34 -19.76
CA SER A 38 2.24 4.51 -18.99
C SER A 38 2.17 5.71 -18.05
N GLU A 39 1.56 6.81 -18.47
CA GLU A 39 1.31 7.98 -17.63
C GLU A 39 0.50 7.65 -16.37
N THR A 40 -0.52 6.79 -16.48
CA THR A 40 -1.31 6.36 -15.33
C THR A 40 -0.47 5.52 -14.37
N VAL A 41 0.32 4.58 -14.89
CA VAL A 41 1.26 3.78 -14.09
C VAL A 41 2.25 4.69 -13.35
N ARG A 42 2.84 5.66 -14.06
CA ARG A 42 3.74 6.66 -13.49
C ARG A 42 3.10 7.40 -12.33
N LEU A 43 1.91 7.95 -12.52
CA LEU A 43 1.22 8.72 -11.48
C LEU A 43 0.87 7.87 -10.26
N LEU A 44 0.67 6.56 -10.43
CA LEU A 44 0.42 5.63 -9.33
C LEU A 44 1.68 5.28 -8.54
N PHE A 45 2.82 5.15 -9.21
CA PHE A 45 4.11 5.08 -8.52
C PHE A 45 4.37 6.35 -7.71
N HIS A 46 4.13 7.52 -8.29
CA HIS A 46 4.20 8.80 -7.57
C HIS A 46 3.26 8.80 -6.36
N GLY A 47 2.02 8.34 -6.54
CA GLY A 47 1.04 8.22 -5.46
C GLY A 47 1.52 7.33 -4.31
N TRP A 48 2.16 6.19 -4.62
CA TRP A 48 2.78 5.34 -3.60
C TRP A 48 3.90 6.06 -2.87
N LEU A 49 4.87 6.61 -3.61
CA LEU A 49 6.05 7.25 -3.01
C LEU A 49 5.69 8.41 -2.08
N ARG A 50 4.63 9.17 -2.40
CA ARG A 50 4.15 10.29 -1.57
C ARG A 50 3.54 9.86 -0.24
N VAL A 51 2.89 8.70 -0.22
CA VAL A 51 2.26 8.16 0.99
C VAL A 51 3.12 7.11 1.69
N ARG A 52 4.21 6.66 1.06
CA ARG A 52 5.06 5.55 1.49
C ARG A 52 5.44 5.66 2.96
N ASP A 53 6.09 6.74 3.37
CA ASP A 53 6.59 6.88 4.75
C ASP A 53 5.46 6.87 5.77
N VAL A 54 4.34 7.50 5.42
CA VAL A 54 3.12 7.49 6.23
C VAL A 54 2.59 6.07 6.38
N ILE A 55 2.50 5.29 5.29
CA ILE A 55 2.07 3.88 5.38
C ILE A 55 3.05 3.06 6.20
N LEU A 56 4.36 3.21 5.98
CA LEU A 56 5.39 2.45 6.70
C LEU A 56 5.31 2.66 8.21
N THR A 57 5.07 3.89 8.68
CA THR A 57 4.84 4.15 10.12
C THR A 57 3.58 3.44 10.65
N GLN A 58 2.52 3.37 9.83
CA GLN A 58 1.28 2.70 10.20
C GLN A 58 1.40 1.17 10.23
N LEU A 59 2.29 0.55 9.45
CA LEU A 59 2.48 -0.92 9.45
C LEU A 59 2.89 -1.44 10.83
N ASN A 60 3.64 -0.64 11.60
CA ASN A 60 4.12 -1.02 12.92
C ASN A 60 3.07 -0.88 14.03
N GLY A 61 2.06 -0.03 13.87
CA GLY A 61 1.08 0.28 14.94
C GLY A 61 -0.39 0.03 14.59
N SER A 62 -0.83 0.44 13.40
CA SER A 62 -2.25 0.50 13.04
C SER A 62 -2.78 -0.74 12.32
N SER A 63 -4.10 -0.92 12.40
CA SER A 63 -4.88 -1.92 11.66
C SER A 63 -5.22 -1.48 10.22
N LEU A 64 -4.33 -0.71 9.57
CA LEU A 64 -4.59 -0.25 8.21
C LEU A 64 -4.79 -1.46 7.30
N SER A 65 -6.01 -1.61 6.80
CA SER A 65 -6.39 -2.67 5.89
C SER A 65 -7.41 -2.10 4.92
N LEU A 66 -7.00 -1.93 3.66
CA LEU A 66 -7.83 -1.35 2.62
C LEU A 66 -8.11 -2.37 1.53
N THR A 67 -9.31 -2.34 0.98
CA THR A 67 -9.64 -3.15 -0.20
C THR A 67 -8.78 -2.73 -1.39
N SER A 68 -8.65 -3.60 -2.40
CA SER A 68 -7.93 -3.27 -3.65
C SER A 68 -8.44 -1.97 -4.28
N LYS A 69 -9.76 -1.72 -4.25
CA LYS A 69 -10.39 -0.51 -4.80
C LYS A 69 -10.06 0.75 -3.98
N GLN A 70 -10.03 0.65 -2.66
CA GLN A 70 -9.62 1.75 -1.78
C GLN A 70 -8.15 2.07 -1.97
N TRP A 71 -7.27 1.06 -2.01
CA TRP A 71 -5.85 1.26 -2.32
C TRP A 71 -5.65 1.96 -3.66
N ARG A 72 -6.35 1.50 -4.71
CA ARG A 72 -6.30 2.16 -6.01
C ARG A 72 -6.66 3.63 -5.82
N CYS A 73 -7.83 3.94 -5.29
CA CYS A 73 -8.32 5.29 -5.07
C CYS A 73 -7.40 6.17 -4.21
N LEU A 74 -6.74 5.60 -3.19
CA LEU A 74 -5.76 6.32 -2.38
C LEU A 74 -4.54 6.74 -3.20
N LEU A 75 -3.98 5.82 -3.99
CA LEU A 75 -2.85 6.13 -4.89
C LEU A 75 -3.24 7.18 -5.93
N GLU A 76 -4.50 7.18 -6.39
CA GLU A 76 -5.06 8.19 -7.28
C GLU A 76 -5.07 9.58 -6.66
N VAL A 77 -5.58 9.68 -5.42
CA VAL A 77 -5.62 10.93 -4.67
C VAL A 77 -4.22 11.47 -4.39
N CYS A 78 -3.26 10.59 -4.10
CA CYS A 78 -1.87 10.99 -3.89
C CYS A 78 -1.12 11.27 -5.20
N GLY A 79 -1.48 10.60 -6.30
CA GLY A 79 -0.81 10.69 -7.58
C GLY A 79 -1.29 11.84 -8.45
N TRP A 80 -2.56 12.22 -8.31
CA TRP A 80 -3.19 13.24 -9.14
C TRP A 80 -3.68 14.45 -8.37
N LYS A 81 -3.65 15.58 -9.07
CA LYS A 81 -4.32 16.80 -8.68
C LYS A 81 -5.71 16.88 -9.34
N TYR A 82 -6.60 15.93 -9.07
CA TYR A 82 -8.01 16.10 -9.45
C TYR A 82 -8.71 16.94 -8.39
N ASN A 83 -8.97 18.20 -8.73
CA ASN A 83 -9.67 19.15 -7.87
C ASN A 83 -11.20 19.12 -8.04
N ASP A 84 -11.73 18.48 -9.09
CA ASP A 84 -13.16 18.49 -9.40
C ASP A 84 -13.71 17.06 -9.56
N VAL A 85 -13.92 16.37 -8.45
CA VAL A 85 -14.71 15.14 -8.47
C VAL A 85 -16.03 15.40 -7.78
N ASP A 86 -17.12 15.17 -8.52
CA ASP A 86 -18.47 15.36 -8.01
C ASP A 86 -18.72 14.43 -6.80
N PRO A 87 -18.91 14.98 -5.58
CA PRO A 87 -19.11 14.21 -4.36
C PRO A 87 -20.44 13.45 -4.36
N SER A 88 -21.34 13.73 -5.30
CA SER A 88 -22.59 12.97 -5.49
C SER A 88 -22.32 11.55 -6.01
N THR A 89 -21.20 11.34 -6.74
CA THR A 89 -20.85 10.06 -7.35
C THR A 89 -20.21 9.09 -6.36
N ALA A 90 -20.36 7.78 -6.60
CA ALA A 90 -19.71 6.76 -5.78
C ALA A 90 -18.17 6.88 -5.78
N THR A 91 -17.59 7.35 -6.89
CA THR A 91 -16.15 7.62 -7.02
C THR A 91 -15.74 8.85 -6.19
N GLY A 92 -16.51 9.94 -6.26
CA GLY A 92 -16.26 11.15 -5.48
C GLY A 92 -16.34 10.90 -3.98
N LYS A 93 -17.34 10.13 -3.52
CA LYS A 93 -17.43 9.70 -2.12
C LYS A 93 -16.20 8.93 -1.67
N ARG A 94 -15.74 7.95 -2.47
CA ARG A 94 -14.54 7.17 -2.15
C ARG A 94 -13.28 8.03 -2.11
N GLN A 95 -13.14 8.99 -3.03
CA GLN A 95 -12.00 9.90 -3.01
C GLN A 95 -12.02 10.78 -1.76
N MET A 96 -13.18 11.30 -1.36
CA MET A 96 -13.34 12.04 -0.11
C MET A 96 -12.95 11.19 1.10
N GLU A 97 -13.42 9.94 1.16
CA GLU A 97 -13.02 8.99 2.21
C GLU A 97 -11.50 8.81 2.27
N MET A 98 -10.83 8.67 1.13
CA MET A 98 -9.37 8.52 1.07
C MET A 98 -8.62 9.80 1.47
N ARG A 99 -9.15 10.99 1.12
CA ARG A 99 -8.60 12.27 1.59
C ARG A 99 -8.70 12.42 3.12
N VAL A 100 -9.85 12.06 3.69
CA VAL A 100 -10.05 12.04 5.16
C VAL A 100 -9.10 11.05 5.83
N LEU A 101 -8.87 9.89 5.21
CA LEU A 101 -7.92 8.91 5.71
C LEU A 101 -6.47 9.45 5.71
N LEU A 102 -6.06 10.14 4.64
CA LEU A 102 -4.74 10.79 4.54
C LEU A 102 -4.54 11.86 5.61
N ASP A 103 -5.56 12.70 5.83
CA ASP A 103 -5.52 13.74 6.86
C ASP A 103 -5.35 13.14 8.26
N ARG A 104 -6.09 12.07 8.56
CA ARG A 104 -5.92 11.32 9.81
C ARG A 104 -4.48 10.83 9.97
N PHE A 105 -3.87 10.30 8.91
CA PHE A 105 -2.49 9.84 9.00
C PHE A 105 -1.50 10.98 9.25
N CYS A 106 -1.70 12.15 8.64
CA CYS A 106 -0.87 13.34 8.88
C CYS A 106 -0.95 13.80 10.33
N ASN A 107 -2.17 13.89 10.86
CA ASN A 107 -2.42 14.29 12.25
C ASN A 107 -1.76 13.32 13.25
N THR A 108 -1.69 12.04 12.92
CA THR A 108 -1.04 11.02 13.76
C THR A 108 0.49 11.08 13.67
N SER A 109 1.04 11.61 12.56
CA SER A 109 2.48 11.60 12.27
C SER A 109 3.17 12.94 12.53
N HIS A 110 2.47 13.94 13.10
CA HIS A 110 2.92 15.33 13.21
C HIS A 110 3.48 15.92 11.90
N SER A 111 2.97 15.44 10.76
CA SER A 111 3.37 15.92 9.43
C SER A 111 2.46 17.07 9.03
N ASN A 112 3.02 18.15 8.49
CA ASN A 112 2.23 19.26 7.98
C ASN A 112 1.20 18.75 6.96
N SER A 113 -0.03 19.27 7.03
CA SER A 113 -1.12 19.00 6.07
C SER A 113 -0.84 19.69 4.72
N GLU A 114 0.33 19.43 4.14
CA GLU A 114 0.62 19.81 2.76
C GLU A 114 0.02 18.76 1.83
N ASP A 115 -0.64 19.23 0.76
CA ASP A 115 -1.27 18.39 -0.26
C ASP A 115 -0.28 17.36 -0.80
N PHE A 116 -0.54 16.07 -0.54
CA PHE A 116 0.29 14.97 -1.00
C PHE A 116 0.52 15.02 -2.51
N SER A 117 -0.45 15.49 -3.29
CA SER A 117 -0.41 15.49 -4.75
C SER A 117 0.67 16.39 -5.35
N VAL A 118 1.27 17.29 -4.56
CA VAL A 118 2.35 18.19 -5.01
C VAL A 118 3.70 17.88 -4.37
N ARG A 119 3.76 16.92 -3.43
CA ARG A 119 5.01 16.59 -2.75
C ARG A 119 6.04 16.05 -3.76
N PRO A 120 7.29 16.53 -3.71
CA PRO A 120 8.37 15.94 -4.48
C PRO A 120 8.60 14.50 -4.00
N VAL A 121 8.91 13.61 -4.93
CA VAL A 121 9.20 12.20 -4.63
C VAL A 121 10.66 11.91 -4.88
N PHE A 122 11.19 11.02 -4.04
CA PHE A 122 12.57 10.59 -4.09
C PHE A 122 12.65 9.07 -3.96
N TRP A 123 13.67 8.47 -4.56
CA TRP A 123 14.03 7.07 -4.37
C TRP A 123 15.54 6.93 -4.37
N GLY A 124 16.11 6.25 -3.37
CA GLY A 124 17.56 6.12 -3.22
C GLY A 124 18.30 7.48 -3.21
N GLY A 125 17.67 8.54 -2.69
CA GLY A 125 18.20 9.91 -2.72
C GLY A 125 18.05 10.66 -4.06
N SER A 126 17.58 10.00 -5.12
CA SER A 126 17.35 10.62 -6.42
C SER A 126 15.94 11.19 -6.53
N SER A 127 15.80 12.42 -7.03
CA SER A 127 14.49 13.04 -7.29
C SER A 127 13.85 12.47 -8.56
N LEU A 128 12.56 12.15 -8.50
CA LEU A 128 11.82 11.58 -9.62
C LEU A 128 10.77 12.57 -10.12
N SER A 129 10.81 12.86 -11.42
CA SER A 129 9.88 13.79 -12.05
C SER A 129 8.54 13.12 -12.35
N ALA A 130 7.44 13.87 -12.19
CA ALA A 130 6.11 13.42 -12.61
C ALA A 130 5.91 13.50 -14.14
N ALA A 131 6.81 14.18 -14.85
CA ALA A 131 6.74 14.37 -16.30
C ALA A 131 7.44 13.27 -17.09
N THR A 132 8.38 12.54 -16.48
CA THR A 132 9.19 11.51 -17.15
C THR A 132 8.89 10.13 -16.58
N ASP A 133 8.92 9.12 -17.42
CA ASP A 133 8.77 7.74 -16.97
C ASP A 133 9.90 7.34 -16.02
N PHE A 134 9.58 6.41 -15.11
CA PHE A 134 10.58 5.89 -14.17
C PHE A 134 11.61 5.03 -14.91
N PRO A 135 12.89 5.15 -14.53
CA PRO A 135 13.89 4.14 -14.86
C PRO A 135 13.38 2.74 -14.46
N THR A 136 13.63 1.74 -15.31
CA THR A 136 13.06 0.40 -15.16
C THR A 136 13.56 -0.32 -13.90
N ASP A 137 14.81 -0.09 -13.54
CA ASP A 137 15.45 -0.50 -12.29
C ASP A 137 14.70 0.05 -11.07
N ILE A 138 14.44 1.37 -11.02
CA ILE A 138 13.70 2.00 -9.92
C ILE A 138 12.28 1.42 -9.82
N GLY A 139 11.59 1.25 -10.95
CA GLY A 139 10.26 0.62 -10.96
C GLY A 139 10.27 -0.80 -10.39
N ARG A 140 11.30 -1.60 -10.69
CA ARG A 140 11.47 -2.96 -10.15
C ARG A 140 11.74 -2.95 -8.65
N GLU A 141 12.56 -2.04 -8.16
CA GLU A 141 12.86 -1.90 -6.73
C GLU A 141 11.61 -1.54 -5.93
N ILE A 142 10.79 -0.60 -6.42
CA ILE A 142 9.53 -0.23 -5.77
C ILE A 142 8.54 -1.41 -5.77
N ILE A 143 8.44 -2.15 -6.87
CA ILE A 143 7.60 -3.35 -6.94
C ILE A 143 8.09 -4.41 -5.95
N TRP A 144 9.40 -4.62 -5.85
CA TRP A 144 10.01 -5.53 -4.90
C TRP A 144 9.65 -5.15 -3.47
N GLU A 145 9.85 -3.89 -3.09
CA GLU A 145 9.47 -3.36 -1.77
C GLU A 145 7.99 -3.65 -1.45
N LEU A 146 7.08 -3.37 -2.37
CA LEU A 146 5.65 -3.60 -2.16
C LEU A 146 5.31 -5.08 -1.94
N GLN A 147 5.91 -5.96 -2.73
CA GLN A 147 5.71 -7.42 -2.59
C GLN A 147 6.28 -7.91 -1.28
N GLU A 148 7.49 -7.49 -0.94
CA GLU A 148 8.18 -7.86 0.28
C GLU A 148 7.40 -7.39 1.52
N LEU A 149 7.00 -6.12 1.56
CA LEU A 149 6.18 -5.57 2.65
C LEU A 149 4.85 -6.30 2.76
N GLY A 150 4.19 -6.60 1.63
CA GLY A 150 2.94 -7.35 1.61
C GLY A 150 3.12 -8.73 2.23
N PHE A 151 4.10 -9.48 1.73
CA PHE A 151 4.42 -10.81 2.24
C PHE A 151 4.76 -10.82 3.73
N ARG A 152 5.63 -9.90 4.20
CA ARG A 152 5.98 -9.79 5.62
C ARG A 152 4.75 -9.54 6.49
N ASN A 153 3.85 -8.68 6.05
CA ASN A 153 2.63 -8.36 6.79
C ASN A 153 1.63 -9.52 6.82
N ASP A 154 1.50 -10.25 5.72
CA ASP A 154 0.67 -11.46 5.65
C ASP A 154 1.24 -12.55 6.56
N LEU A 155 2.57 -12.71 6.60
CA LEU A 155 3.22 -13.63 7.53
C LEU A 155 2.98 -13.25 8.99
N ILE A 156 3.11 -11.96 9.35
CA ILE A 156 2.82 -11.47 10.70
C ILE A 156 1.34 -11.71 11.07
N ALA A 157 0.42 -11.54 10.12
CA ALA A 157 -1.00 -11.78 10.35
C ALA A 157 -1.29 -13.27 10.57
N LEU A 158 -0.66 -14.14 9.77
CA LEU A 158 -0.77 -15.60 9.91
C LEU A 158 -0.17 -16.06 11.22
N ASP A 159 1.04 -15.61 11.55
CA ASP A 159 1.72 -15.90 12.79
C ASP A 159 0.85 -15.53 14.00
N LYS A 160 0.27 -14.32 14.01
CA LYS A 160 -0.66 -13.90 15.07
C LYS A 160 -1.88 -14.82 15.19
N HIS A 161 -2.34 -15.42 14.10
CA HIS A 161 -3.50 -16.31 14.11
C HIS A 161 -3.19 -17.68 14.72
N VAL A 162 -1.96 -18.17 14.54
CA VAL A 162 -1.53 -19.51 14.98
C VAL A 162 -0.68 -19.47 16.25
N ASP A 163 -0.39 -18.27 16.79
CA ASP A 163 0.46 -18.11 17.97
C ASP A 163 -0.24 -18.54 19.26
N GLU A 164 0.35 -19.54 19.93
CA GLU A 164 -0.05 -20.04 21.25
C GLU A 164 1.01 -19.75 22.34
N SER A 165 2.10 -19.06 22.00
CA SER A 165 3.31 -18.92 22.83
C SER A 165 3.17 -18.02 24.06
N LYS A 166 2.01 -17.36 24.26
CA LYS A 166 1.74 -16.35 25.30
C LYS A 166 2.70 -15.14 25.26
N MET A 167 3.52 -15.01 24.22
CA MET A 167 4.43 -13.88 24.04
C MET A 167 3.64 -12.58 23.82
N ARG A 168 4.19 -11.44 24.27
CA ARG A 168 3.52 -10.16 24.00
C ARG A 168 3.57 -9.87 22.50
N PRO A 169 2.49 -9.35 21.88
CA PRO A 169 2.44 -9.10 20.44
C PRO A 169 3.57 -8.22 19.90
N ALA A 170 4.05 -7.26 20.70
CA ALA A 170 5.15 -6.38 20.33
C ALA A 170 6.50 -7.12 20.28
N GLU A 171 6.77 -8.02 21.24
CA GLU A 171 8.00 -8.82 21.27
C GLU A 171 8.02 -9.82 20.11
N ARG A 172 6.89 -10.46 19.85
CA ARG A 172 6.76 -11.40 18.73
C ARG A 172 6.96 -10.72 17.38
N ARG A 173 6.37 -9.53 17.20
CA ARG A 173 6.59 -8.70 16.02
C ARG A 173 8.06 -8.29 15.87
N ALA A 174 8.74 -7.93 16.96
CA ALA A 174 10.16 -7.59 16.92
C ALA A 174 11.02 -8.79 16.48
N LEU A 175 10.73 -10.00 16.98
CA LEU A 175 11.41 -11.23 16.55
C LEU A 175 11.20 -11.51 15.06
N LEU A 176 9.94 -11.43 14.57
CA LEU A 176 9.63 -11.61 13.15
C LEU A 176 10.30 -10.55 12.27
N ASN A 177 10.37 -9.30 12.74
CA ASN A 177 11.07 -8.23 12.03
C ASN A 177 12.59 -8.48 11.99
N GLY A 178 13.15 -9.12 13.02
CA GLY A 178 14.56 -9.51 13.06
C GLY A 178 14.93 -10.66 12.11
N CYS A 179 13.96 -11.39 11.55
CA CYS A 179 14.21 -12.43 10.57
C CYS A 179 14.54 -11.89 9.16
N TRP A 180 14.39 -10.58 8.94
CA TRP A 180 14.62 -9.98 7.64
C TRP A 180 15.91 -9.16 7.61
N GLU A 181 16.65 -9.26 6.52
CA GLU A 181 17.84 -8.44 6.30
C GLU A 181 17.45 -6.96 6.12
N GLY A 182 18.26 -6.06 6.68
CA GLY A 182 18.08 -4.60 6.54
C GLY A 182 17.06 -3.96 7.47
N THR A 183 16.50 -4.69 8.45
CA THR A 183 15.55 -4.15 9.46
C THR A 183 16.09 -4.15 10.90
N ALA A 184 17.37 -4.48 11.09
CA ALA A 184 18.09 -4.42 12.37
C ALA A 184 18.84 -3.10 12.55
#